data_AF-A0A2A4GDU9-F1
#
_entry.id   AF-A0A2A4GDU9-F1
#
_cell.length_a   1.000
_cell.length_b   1.000
_cell.length_c   1.000
_cell.angle_alpha   90.00
_cell.angle_beta   90.00
_cell.angle_gamma   90.00
#
_symmetry.space_group_name_H-M   'P 1'
#
loop_
_entity.id
_entity.type
_entity.pdbx_description
1 polymer ?
#
loop_
_entity_poly.entity_id
_entity_poly.type
_entity_poly.pdbx_seq_one_letter_code
_entity_poly.pdbx_strand_id
1 'polypeptide(L)'
;MGLIQGSSIRSLGIMVLWLLPFLGYIVYLFFGTYYIVDSEGILYIKCGGIFNRKMDISRITKVTATIDGISAPAPSFNRLALEYSLGNNTMVAPKDRLGFVKALREHNPDLEWIS
;
A
#
# COMPACT_ATOMS: atom_id res chain seq x y z
N MET A 1 16.22 -52.81 7.72
CA MET A 1 16.08 -51.42 8.19
C MET A 1 16.58 -50.52 7.08
N GLY A 2 15.69 -49.80 6.39
CA GLY A 2 16.08 -48.89 5.30
C GLY A 2 15.19 -48.97 4.07
N LEU A 3 13.98 -48.40 4.14
CA LEU A 3 13.15 -48.08 2.97
C LEU A 3 12.31 -46.80 3.21
N ILE A 4 12.90 -45.76 3.81
CA ILE A 4 12.18 -44.48 4.07
C ILE A 4 12.86 -43.27 3.38
N GLN A 5 14.02 -43.43 2.76
CA GLN A 5 14.80 -42.29 2.27
C GLN A 5 14.33 -41.77 0.89
N GLY A 6 13.77 -42.63 0.03
CA GLY A 6 13.41 -42.28 -1.35
C GLY A 6 12.04 -41.59 -1.53
N SER A 7 11.06 -41.86 -0.67
CA SER A 7 9.74 -41.19 -0.72
C SER A 7 9.83 -39.74 -0.23
N SER A 8 10.65 -39.51 0.79
CA SER A 8 10.82 -38.21 1.44
C SER A 8 11.41 -37.14 0.51
N ILE A 9 12.39 -37.50 -0.33
CA ILE A 9 13.04 -36.58 -1.28
C ILE A 9 12.08 -36.19 -2.43
N ARG A 10 11.23 -37.12 -2.90
CA ARG A 10 10.23 -36.83 -3.93
C ARG A 10 9.12 -35.92 -3.41
N SER A 11 8.66 -36.12 -2.17
CA SER A 11 7.69 -35.22 -1.54
C SER A 11 8.29 -33.85 -1.23
N LEU A 12 9.57 -33.78 -0.84
CA LEU A 12 10.30 -32.51 -0.66
C LEU A 12 10.40 -31.73 -1.98
N GLY A 13 10.73 -32.40 -3.09
CA GLY A 13 10.78 -31.78 -4.42
C GLY A 13 9.45 -31.18 -4.86
N ILE A 14 8.34 -31.92 -4.64
CA ILE A 14 6.99 -31.42 -4.92
C ILE A 14 6.66 -30.23 -4.02
N MET A 15 6.99 -30.29 -2.73
CA MET A 15 6.73 -29.20 -1.79
C MET A 15 7.44 -27.91 -2.20
N VAL A 16 8.72 -27.99 -2.57
CA VAL A 16 9.51 -26.84 -3.05
C VAL A 16 8.95 -26.27 -4.36
N LEU A 17 8.50 -27.14 -5.27
CA LEU A 17 7.90 -26.74 -6.56
C LEU A 17 6.67 -25.83 -6.38
N TRP A 18 5.85 -26.07 -5.35
CA TRP A 18 4.67 -25.25 -5.05
C TRP A 18 4.98 -24.04 -4.17
N LEU A 19 6.00 -24.12 -3.31
CA LEU A 19 6.34 -23.07 -2.36
C LEU A 19 7.00 -21.85 -3.03
N LEU A 20 7.81 -22.08 -4.07
CA LEU A 20 8.47 -21.04 -4.86
C LEU A 20 7.50 -20.07 -5.57
N PRO A 21 6.53 -20.52 -6.38
CA PRO A 21 5.56 -19.64 -7.01
C PRO A 21 4.60 -19.00 -6.00
N PHE A 22 4.28 -19.68 -4.90
CA PHE A 22 3.47 -19.11 -3.82
C PHE A 22 4.17 -17.93 -3.14
N LEU A 23 5.47 -18.08 -2.82
CA LEU A 23 6.26 -16.99 -2.28
C LEU A 23 6.42 -15.83 -3.28
N GLY A 24 6.62 -16.15 -4.56
CA GLY A 24 6.64 -15.15 -5.64
C GLY A 24 5.32 -14.39 -5.76
N TYR A 25 4.18 -15.07 -5.61
CA TYR A 25 2.86 -14.46 -5.60
C TYR A 25 2.66 -13.52 -4.40
N ILE A 26 3.10 -13.93 -3.20
CA ILE A 26 3.08 -13.07 -2.03
C ILE A 26 3.91 -11.80 -2.26
N VAL A 27 5.14 -11.93 -2.77
CA VAL A 27 5.99 -10.78 -3.11
C VAL A 27 5.34 -9.88 -4.16
N TYR A 28 4.69 -10.46 -5.18
CA TYR A 28 3.94 -9.71 -6.20
C TYR A 28 2.79 -8.89 -5.59
N LEU A 29 2.06 -9.44 -4.61
CA LEU A 29 1.02 -8.71 -3.89
C LEU A 29 1.61 -7.51 -3.12
N PHE A 30 2.83 -7.63 -2.59
CA PHE A 30 3.52 -6.54 -1.88
C PHE A 30 4.10 -5.46 -2.80
N PHE A 31 4.39 -5.76 -4.07
CA PHE A 31 5.05 -4.79 -4.97
C PHE A 31 4.14 -3.73 -5.61
N GLY A 32 2.83 -3.72 -5.29
CA GLY A 32 1.86 -2.97 -6.08
C GLY A 32 1.30 -1.67 -5.49
N THR A 33 1.78 -1.16 -4.36
CA THR A 33 1.26 0.11 -3.82
C THR A 33 2.08 1.30 -4.30
N TYR A 34 1.53 2.06 -5.25
CA TYR A 34 2.14 3.30 -5.72
C TYR A 34 1.11 4.41 -5.86
N TYR A 35 1.55 5.61 -5.50
CA TYR A 35 0.76 6.83 -5.53
C TYR A 35 1.31 7.68 -6.67
N ILE A 36 0.47 8.01 -7.64
CA ILE A 36 0.84 8.95 -8.72
C ILE A 36 0.03 10.21 -8.51
N VAL A 37 0.72 11.32 -8.33
CA VAL A 37 0.13 12.65 -8.41
C VAL A 37 0.35 13.13 -9.83
N ASP A 38 -0.74 13.34 -10.56
CA ASP A 38 -0.70 13.86 -11.92
C ASP A 38 -0.60 15.39 -11.90
N SER A 39 -0.03 15.98 -12.95
CA SER A 39 0.14 17.44 -13.09
C SER A 39 -1.19 18.21 -13.16
N GLU A 40 -2.30 17.51 -13.40
CA GLU A 40 -3.65 18.07 -13.35
C GLU A 40 -4.24 18.10 -11.93
N GLY A 41 -3.48 17.67 -10.91
CA GLY A 41 -3.95 17.62 -9.52
C GLY A 41 -4.78 16.37 -9.21
N ILE A 42 -4.61 15.29 -9.97
CA ILE A 42 -5.31 14.02 -9.72
C ILE A 42 -4.40 13.06 -8.97
N LEU A 43 -4.86 12.61 -7.81
CA LEU A 43 -4.23 11.56 -7.03
C LEU A 43 -4.74 10.19 -7.47
N TYR A 44 -3.85 9.39 -8.04
CA TYR A 44 -4.07 7.99 -8.35
C TYR A 44 -3.52 7.12 -7.23
N ILE A 45 -4.42 6.47 -6.51
CA ILE A 45 -4.10 5.47 -5.49
C ILE A 45 -4.17 4.12 -6.18
N LYS A 46 -3.02 3.55 -6.49
CA LYS A 46 -2.92 2.17 -6.98
C LYS A 46 -2.39 1.26 -5.88
N CYS A 47 -3.12 0.19 -5.61
CA CYS A 47 -2.76 -0.83 -4.65
C CYS A 47 -2.89 -2.21 -5.30
N GLY A 48 -1.74 -2.85 -5.54
CA GLY A 48 -1.68 -4.09 -6.30
C GLY A 48 -2.07 -3.91 -7.77
N GLY A 49 -2.51 -5.02 -8.37
CA GLY A 49 -3.19 -5.04 -9.66
C GLY A 49 -4.73 -4.90 -9.56
N ILE A 50 -5.29 -4.64 -8.38
CA ILE A 50 -6.74 -4.78 -8.13
C ILE A 50 -7.39 -3.45 -7.71
N PHE A 51 -6.70 -2.60 -6.95
CA PHE A 51 -7.26 -1.33 -6.48
C PHE A 51 -6.70 -0.16 -7.29
N ASN A 52 -7.56 0.51 -8.04
CA ASN A 52 -7.27 1.76 -8.74
C ASN A 52 -8.34 2.79 -8.34
N ARG A 53 -8.02 3.65 -7.37
CA ARG A 53 -8.87 4.81 -7.04
C ARG A 53 -8.25 6.06 -7.62
N LYS A 54 -9.09 6.88 -8.27
CA LYS A 54 -8.74 8.22 -8.74
C LYS A 54 -9.45 9.21 -7.84
N MET A 55 -8.72 10.20 -7.34
CA MET A 55 -9.28 11.22 -6.47
C MET A 55 -8.66 12.58 -6.77
N ASP A 56 -9.49 13.60 -6.81
CA ASP A 56 -9.04 14.97 -7.08
C ASP A 56 -8.41 15.59 -5.82
N ILE A 57 -7.22 16.17 -5.94
CA ILE A 57 -6.47 16.78 -4.83
C ILE A 57 -7.16 18.05 -4.32
N SER A 58 -7.88 18.77 -5.19
CA SER A 58 -8.65 19.96 -4.79
C SER A 58 -9.75 19.65 -3.78
N ARG A 59 -10.22 18.39 -3.75
CA ARG A 59 -11.23 17.92 -2.79
C ARG A 59 -10.63 17.55 -1.44
N ILE A 60 -9.31 17.40 -1.33
CA ILE A 60 -8.66 17.07 -0.06
C ILE A 60 -8.69 18.33 0.80
N THR A 61 -9.48 18.32 1.86
CA THR A 61 -9.52 19.42 2.83
C THR A 61 -8.43 19.28 3.88
N LYS A 62 -8.11 18.04 4.27
CA LYS A 62 -7.23 17.79 5.40
C LYS A 62 -6.42 16.52 5.24
N VAL A 63 -5.18 16.58 5.69
CA VAL A 63 -4.26 15.45 5.72
C VAL A 63 -3.71 15.32 7.14
N THR A 64 -4.00 14.18 7.76
CA THR A 64 -3.57 13.87 9.12
C THR A 64 -2.57 12.72 9.09
N ALA A 65 -1.40 12.91 9.69
CA ALA A 65 -0.47 11.80 9.92
C ALA A 65 -1.00 10.90 11.02
N THR A 66 -1.12 9.60 10.75
CA THR A 66 -1.60 8.61 11.71
C THR A 66 -0.54 7.53 11.89
N ILE A 67 -0.09 7.37 13.13
CA ILE A 67 0.88 6.35 13.55
C ILE A 67 0.12 5.17 14.21
N ASP A 68 -1.21 5.19 14.24
CA ASP A 68 -2.03 4.21 14.97
C ASP A 68 -1.78 2.78 14.47
N GLY A 69 -0.94 2.07 15.23
CA GLY A 69 -0.50 0.70 14.97
C GLY A 69 -1.45 -0.38 15.48
N ILE A 70 -2.74 -0.09 15.72
CA ILE A 70 -3.56 -0.96 16.59
C ILE A 70 -4.59 -1.86 15.89
N SER A 71 -5.00 -1.70 14.61
CA SER A 71 -6.13 -2.54 14.13
C SER A 71 -6.19 -3.01 12.68
N ALA A 72 -5.14 -2.86 11.85
CA ALA A 72 -5.22 -3.34 10.46
C ALA A 72 -3.89 -3.89 9.92
N PRO A 73 -3.90 -5.02 9.20
CA PRO A 73 -2.71 -5.68 8.70
C PRO A 73 -2.15 -4.91 7.49
N ALA A 74 -1.19 -4.02 7.70
CA ALA A 74 -0.32 -3.53 6.62
C ALA A 74 1.09 -3.28 7.17
N PRO A 75 2.15 -3.69 6.44
CA PRO A 75 3.54 -3.73 6.92
C PRO A 75 4.25 -2.36 7.02
N SER A 76 3.49 -1.24 7.05
CA SER A 76 4.08 0.09 7.27
C SER A 76 3.25 0.90 8.26
N PHE A 77 3.95 1.44 9.25
CA PHE A 77 3.43 2.22 10.38
C PHE A 77 3.27 3.72 10.07
N ASN A 78 3.42 4.13 8.80
CA ASN A 78 3.39 5.53 8.37
C ASN A 78 2.16 5.81 7.50
N ARG A 79 0.96 5.77 8.09
CA ARG A 79 -0.28 6.05 7.36
C ARG A 79 -0.59 7.55 7.41
N LEU A 80 -1.23 8.05 6.36
CA LEU A 80 -1.83 9.37 6.26
C LEU A 80 -3.32 9.17 6.04
N ALA A 81 -4.15 9.82 6.85
CA ALA A 81 -5.57 9.96 6.60
C ALA A 81 -5.79 11.18 5.70
N LEU A 82 -6.32 10.95 4.50
CA LEU A 82 -6.79 12.00 3.61
C LEU A 82 -8.29 12.17 3.84
N GLU A 83 -8.70 13.37 4.24
CA GLU A 83 -10.10 13.76 4.39
C GLU A 83 -10.51 14.66 3.22
N TYR A 84 -11.67 14.36 2.64
CA TYR A 84 -12.14 15.05 1.43
C TYR A 84 -13.56 15.61 1.56
N SER A 85 -14.35 15.10 2.51
CA SER A 85 -15.68 15.62 2.83
C SER A 85 -16.04 15.24 4.27
N LEU A 86 -17.05 15.89 4.87
CA LEU A 86 -17.55 15.51 6.20
C LEU A 86 -17.84 14.00 6.26
N GLY A 87 -17.02 13.27 7.01
CA GLY A 87 -17.17 11.83 7.27
C GLY A 87 -16.52 10.88 6.27
N ASN A 88 -15.94 11.34 5.17
CA ASN A 88 -15.22 10.47 4.22
C ASN A 88 -13.71 10.70 4.30
N ASN A 89 -13.02 9.69 4.82
CA ASN A 89 -11.56 9.64 4.82
C ASN A 89 -11.06 8.43 4.01
N THR A 90 -9.84 8.52 3.51
CA THR A 90 -9.12 7.39 2.92
C THR A 90 -7.74 7.34 3.54
N MET A 91 -7.37 6.17 4.05
CA MET A 91 -6.04 5.94 4.59
C MET A 91 -5.10 5.55 3.45
N VAL A 92 -4.02 6.29 3.31
CA VAL A 92 -2.93 6.01 2.37
C VAL A 92 -1.63 5.83 3.16
N ALA A 93 -0.75 4.94 2.72
CA ALA A 93 0.53 4.69 3.37
C ALA A 93 1.66 4.95 2.35
N PRO A 94 1.92 6.21 1.99
CA PRO A 94 2.95 6.55 1.02
C PRO A 94 4.33 6.19 1.57
N LYS A 95 5.20 5.69 0.69
CA LYS A 95 6.59 5.36 1.02
C LYS A 95 7.37 6.58 1.52
N ASP A 96 7.11 7.74 0.92
CA ASP A 96 7.64 9.05 1.35
C ASP A 96 6.50 9.97 1.77
N ARG A 97 6.31 10.12 3.08
CA ARG A 97 5.26 10.95 3.67
C ARG A 97 5.46 12.43 3.35
N LEU A 98 6.68 12.94 3.47
CA LEU A 98 6.98 14.36 3.32
C LEU A 98 6.91 14.77 1.85
N GLY A 99 7.48 13.96 0.96
CA GLY A 99 7.36 14.17 -0.49
C GLY A 99 5.90 14.16 -0.96
N PHE A 100 5.09 13.25 -0.42
CA PHE A 100 3.66 13.18 -0.74
C PHE A 100 2.88 14.43 -0.30
N VAL A 101 3.04 14.86 0.96
CA VAL A 101 2.37 16.06 1.48
C VAL A 101 2.82 17.32 0.72
N LYS A 102 4.11 17.40 0.37
CA LYS A 102 4.63 18.51 -0.43
C LYS A 102 3.97 18.58 -1.81
N ALA A 103 3.88 17.45 -2.51
CA ALA A 103 3.22 17.38 -3.81
C ALA A 103 1.72 17.74 -3.73
N LEU A 104 1.04 17.32 -2.66
CA LEU A 104 -0.36 17.71 -2.41
C LEU A 104 -0.48 19.22 -2.19
N ARG A 105 0.39 19.83 -1.39
CA ARG A 105 0.37 21.27 -1.09
C ARG A 105 0.71 22.13 -2.30
N GLU A 106 1.55 21.63 -3.21
CA GLU A 106 1.84 22.32 -4.48
C GLU A 106 0.57 22.48 -5.35
N HIS A 107 -0.37 21.55 -5.27
CA HIS A 107 -1.62 21.58 -6.05
C HIS A 107 -2.81 22.13 -5.27
N ASN A 108 -2.77 22.07 -3.93
CA ASN A 108 -3.79 22.62 -3.05
C ASN A 108 -3.14 23.36 -1.87
N PRO A 109 -2.92 24.69 -2.00
CA PRO A 109 -2.25 25.48 -0.96
C PRO A 109 -3.09 25.63 0.32
N ASP A 110 -4.41 25.46 0.24
CA ASP A 110 -5.34 25.56 1.38
C ASP A 110 -5.43 24.26 2.21
N LEU A 111 -4.66 23.24 1.83
CA LEU A 111 -4.65 21.94 2.49
C LEU A 111 -4.13 22.03 3.93
N GLU A 112 -5.00 21.65 4.87
CA GLU A 112 -4.65 21.58 6.29
C GLU A 112 -3.80 20.33 6.57
N TRP A 113 -2.56 20.53 7.01
CA TRP A 113 -1.63 19.44 7.37
C TRP A 113 -1.48 19.35 8.88
N ILE A 114 -1.83 18.18 9.44
CA ILE A 114 -1.64 17.84 10.84
C ILE A 114 -0.63 16.69 10.93
N SER A 115 0.55 16.99 11.49
CA SER A 115 1.69 16.06 11.58
C SER A 115 1.69 15.16 12.81
#